data_AF-A0A250KVE7-F1
#
_entry.id   AF-A0A250KVE7-F1
#
_cell.length_a   1.000
_cell.length_b   1.000
_cell.length_c   1.000
_cell.angle_alpha   90.00
_cell.angle_beta   90.00
_cell.angle_gamma   90.00
#
_symmetry.space_group_name_H-M   'P 1'
#
loop_
_entity.id
_entity.type
_entity.pdbx_description
1 polymer ?
#
loop_
_entity_poly.entity_id
_entity_poly.type
_entity_poly.pdbx_seq_one_letter_code
_entity_poly.pdbx_strand_id
1 'polypeptide(L)' 'MDQGQQGLSFAEERALMLPEIYRNYGILEKLHTLSGRLVDNGNFFALDDVHEIAESELYDRVLNKFPLWLEQARHRGIVA' A
#
# COMPACT_ATOMS: atom_id res chain seq x y z
N MET A 1 29.55 -13.32 0.11
CA MET A 1 28.45 -13.37 1.08
C MET A 1 28.27 -11.96 1.59
N ASP A 2 27.36 -11.22 1.00
CA ASP A 2 26.99 -9.88 1.45
C ASP A 2 25.59 -10.00 2.07
N GLN A 3 25.53 -9.88 3.40
CA GLN A 3 24.31 -10.09 4.17
C GLN A 3 23.58 -8.76 4.33
N GLY A 4 22.52 -8.60 3.54
CA GLY A 4 21.25 -7.97 3.93
C GLY A 4 21.31 -6.58 4.57
N GLN A 5 21.18 -5.54 3.75
CA GLN A 5 20.50 -4.32 4.19
C GLN A 5 19.04 -4.65 4.48
N GLN A 6 18.74 -4.99 5.73
CA GLN A 6 17.37 -4.94 6.24
C GLN A 6 17.04 -3.47 6.46
N GLY A 7 16.27 -2.89 5.53
CA GLY A 7 15.65 -1.58 5.73
C GLY A 7 14.70 -1.62 6.93
N LEU A 8 14.52 -0.47 7.56
CA LEU A 8 13.60 -0.31 8.69
C LEU A 8 12.19 -0.76 8.30
N SER A 9 11.46 -1.32 9.26
CA SER A 9 10.04 -1.63 9.05
C SER A 9 9.23 -0.34 8.90
N PHE A 10 8.08 -0.44 8.22
CA PHE A 10 7.15 0.69 8.07
C PHE A 10 6.72 1.31 9.41
N ALA A 11 6.68 0.51 10.48
CA ALA A 11 6.41 1.00 11.83
C ALA A 11 7.56 1.85 12.39
N GLU A 12 8.82 1.47 12.10
CA GLU A 12 10.01 2.19 12.53
C GLU A 12 10.22 3.47 11.73
N GLU A 13 9.98 3.45 10.41
CA GLU A 13 9.99 4.65 9.56
C GLU A 13 8.93 5.66 10.01
N ARG A 14 7.73 5.20 10.39
CA ARG A 14 6.66 6.05 10.95
C ARG A 14 6.99 6.63 12.32
N ALA A 15 7.74 5.92 13.15
CA ALA A 15 8.16 6.42 14.46
C ALA A 15 9.26 7.50 14.36
N LEU A 16 10.03 7.49 13.27
CA LEU A 16 11.10 8.44 13.00
C LEU A 16 10.64 9.70 12.25
N MET A 17 9.43 9.69 11.68
CA MET A 17 8.87 10.81 10.94
C MET A 17 7.98 11.67 11.85
N LEU A 18 8.14 13.00 11.82
CA LEU A 18 7.42 13.90 12.74
C LEU A 18 5.88 13.75 12.55
N PRO A 19 5.09 13.77 13.64
CA PRO A 19 3.62 13.59 13.59
C PRO A 19 2.87 14.62 12.74
N GLU A 20 3.52 15.76 12.44
CA GLU A 20 2.93 16.92 11.77
C GLU A 20 2.89 16.80 10.23
N ILE A 21 3.52 15.78 9.64
CA ILE A 21 3.78 15.74 8.18
C ILE A 21 2.82 14.82 7.40
N TYR A 22 1.85 14.17 8.06
CA TYR A 22 0.79 13.42 7.37
C TYR A 22 -0.58 13.73 7.96
N ARG A 23 -1.57 14.03 7.10
CA ARG A 23 -2.98 14.04 7.52
C ARG A 23 -3.40 12.67 8.01
N ASN A 24 -4.29 12.63 9.00
CA ASN A 24 -4.85 11.41 9.55
C ASN A 24 -6.02 10.92 8.66
N TYR A 25 -5.80 9.87 7.86
CA TYR A 25 -6.82 9.29 6.99
C TYR A 25 -7.70 8.26 7.71
N GLY A 26 -7.45 8.04 9.01
CA GLY A 26 -8.32 7.34 9.93
C GLY A 26 -8.64 5.92 9.48
N ILE A 27 -9.92 5.68 9.13
CA ILE A 27 -10.38 4.34 8.74
C ILE A 27 -9.74 3.86 7.43
N LEU A 28 -9.32 4.76 6.54
CA LEU A 28 -8.76 4.39 5.23
C LEU A 28 -7.43 3.65 5.36
N GLU A 29 -6.57 4.08 6.29
CA GLU A 29 -5.32 3.37 6.63
C GLU A 29 -5.60 1.96 7.16
N LYS A 30 -6.69 1.80 7.94
CA LYS A 30 -7.06 0.50 8.54
C LYS A 30 -7.65 -0.47 7.51
N LEU A 31 -8.36 0.04 6.49
CA LEU A 31 -8.93 -0.79 5.43
C LEU A 31 -7.84 -1.50 4.61
N HIS A 32 -6.66 -0.90 4.49
CA HIS A 32 -5.52 -1.51 3.79
C HIS A 32 -5.06 -2.83 4.42
N THR A 33 -5.06 -2.92 5.75
CA THR A 33 -4.54 -4.08 6.50
C THR A 33 -5.66 -4.98 7.04
N LEU A 34 -6.86 -4.87 6.47
CA LEU A 34 -8.02 -5.62 6.92
C LEU A 34 -7.76 -7.14 6.83
N SER A 35 -7.83 -7.82 7.98
CA SER A 35 -7.64 -9.26 8.11
C SER A 35 -8.87 -10.05 7.66
N GLY A 36 -8.69 -11.34 7.37
CA GLY A 36 -9.79 -12.25 7.02
C GLY A 36 -10.16 -12.26 5.53
N ARG A 37 -9.49 -11.46 4.71
CA ARG A 37 -9.60 -11.52 3.25
C ARG A 37 -8.85 -12.76 2.72
N LEU A 38 -9.45 -13.45 1.76
CA LEU A 38 -8.84 -14.60 1.09
C LEU A 38 -7.65 -14.20 0.21
N VAL A 39 -7.69 -12.98 -0.33
CA VAL A 39 -6.66 -12.35 -1.15
C VAL A 39 -6.48 -10.91 -0.65
N ASP A 40 -5.25 -10.45 -0.52
CA ASP A 40 -4.96 -9.07 -0.15
C ASP A 40 -5.09 -8.14 -1.36
N ASN A 41 -6.33 -7.74 -1.65
CA ASN A 41 -6.69 -6.93 -2.81
C ASN A 41 -6.81 -5.42 -2.52
N GLY A 42 -6.51 -5.00 -1.29
CA GLY A 42 -6.71 -3.62 -0.85
C GLY A 42 -5.40 -2.87 -0.77
N ASN A 43 -5.35 -1.67 -1.34
CA ASN A 43 -4.19 -0.79 -1.28
C ASN A 43 -4.59 0.55 -0.67
N PHE A 44 -3.66 1.17 0.07
CA PHE A 44 -3.77 2.54 0.51
C PHE A 44 -2.44 3.24 0.28
N PHE A 45 -2.51 4.45 -0.24
CA PHE A 45 -1.41 5.41 -0.25
C PHE A 45 -2.01 6.77 0.10
N ALA A 46 -1.26 7.56 0.84
CA ALA A 46 -1.72 8.87 1.27
C ALA A 46 -1.35 9.93 0.22
N LEU A 47 -2.32 10.76 -0.12
CA LEU A 47 -2.22 11.87 -1.06
C LEU A 47 -3.21 12.95 -0.62
N ASP A 48 -2.69 14.12 -0.23
CA ASP A 48 -3.51 15.21 0.32
C ASP A 48 -4.28 15.96 -0.76
N ASP A 49 -3.61 16.21 -1.90
CA ASP A 49 -4.22 16.81 -3.08
C ASP A 49 -3.82 16.01 -4.32
N VAL A 50 -4.83 15.55 -5.06
CA VAL A 50 -4.65 14.75 -6.29
C VAL A 50 -4.03 15.57 -7.42
N HIS A 51 -4.12 16.90 -7.35
CA HIS A 51 -3.56 17.81 -8.35
C HIS A 51 -2.05 18.04 -8.18
N GLU A 52 -1.46 17.59 -7.07
CA GLU A 52 -0.02 17.73 -6.80
C GLU A 52 0.84 16.67 -7.51
N ILE A 53 0.22 15.64 -8.11
CA ILE A 53 0.94 14.59 -8.85
C ILE A 53 0.44 14.49 -10.29
N ALA A 54 1.31 14.00 -11.17
CA ALA A 54 0.94 13.69 -12.54
C ALA A 54 -0.09 12.56 -12.57
N GLU A 55 -1.02 12.61 -13.53
CA GLU A 55 -2.05 11.58 -13.69
C GLU A 55 -1.46 10.19 -13.88
N SER A 56 -0.37 10.06 -14.66
CA SER A 56 0.34 8.79 -14.84
C SER A 56 0.82 8.21 -13.51
N GLU A 57 1.37 9.05 -12.63
CA GLU A 57 1.86 8.63 -11.33
C GLU A 57 0.70 8.27 -10.37
N LEU A 58 -0.43 8.97 -10.47
CA LEU A 58 -1.65 8.57 -9.76
C LEU A 58 -2.08 7.16 -10.18
N TYR A 59 -2.12 6.86 -11.48
CA TYR A 59 -2.49 5.53 -11.97
C TYR A 59 -1.50 4.45 -11.54
N ASP A 60 -0.19 4.74 -11.60
CA ASP A 60 0.83 3.80 -11.12
C ASP A 60 0.63 3.47 -9.64
N ARG A 61 0.34 4.47 -8.79
CA ARG A 61 0.08 4.27 -7.36
C ARG A 61 -1.22 3.49 -7.09
N VAL A 62 -2.29 3.78 -7.83
CA VAL A 62 -3.58 3.08 -7.73
C VAL A 62 -3.45 1.61 -8.15
N LEU A 63 -2.73 1.34 -9.24
CA LEU A 63 -2.64 0.01 -9.85
C LEU A 63 -1.47 -0.83 -9.34
N ASN A 64 -0.58 -0.28 -8.51
CA ASN A 64 0.62 -0.95 -8.00
C ASN A 64 0.38 -2.39 -7.49
N LYS A 65 -0.72 -2.61 -6.75
CA LYS A 65 -1.03 -3.95 -6.20
C LYS A 65 -1.84 -4.84 -7.13
N PHE A 66 -2.43 -4.29 -8.20
CA PHE A 66 -3.33 -5.00 -9.09
C PHE A 66 -2.78 -6.31 -9.65
N PRO A 67 -1.58 -6.33 -10.26
CA PRO A 67 -1.04 -7.57 -10.81
C PRO A 67 -0.85 -8.66 -9.74
N LEU A 68 -0.40 -8.27 -8.55
CA LEU A 68 -0.12 -9.19 -7.45
C LEU A 68 -1.40 -9.85 -6.92
N TRP A 69 -2.45 -9.07 -6.63
CA TRP A 69 -3.67 -9.66 -6.10
C TRP A 69 -4.48 -10.40 -7.17
N LEU A 70 -4.33 -10.04 -8.46
CA LEU A 70 -4.89 -10.81 -9.57
C LEU A 70 -4.25 -12.20 -9.68
N GLU A 71 -2.93 -12.30 -9.57
CA GLU A 71 -2.21 -13.57 -9.55
C GLU A 71 -2.66 -14.44 -8.37
N GLN A 72 -2.74 -13.87 -7.17
CA GLN A 72 -3.26 -14.56 -5.99
C GLN A 72 -4.71 -15.06 -6.20
N ALA A 73 -5.57 -14.23 -6.79
CA ALA A 73 -6.95 -14.59 -7.08
C ALA A 73 -7.06 -15.75 -8.08
N ARG A 74 -6.20 -15.79 -9.12
CA ARG A 74 -6.10 -16.92 -10.05
C ARG A 74 -5.67 -18.20 -9.35
N HIS A 75 -4.65 -18.15 -8.49
CA HIS A 75 -4.23 -19.32 -7.71
C HIS A 75 -5.29 -19.84 -6.75
N ARG A 76 -6.19 -18.96 -6.29
CA ARG A 76 -7.35 -19.32 -5.45
C ARG A 76 -8.59 -19.73 -6.26
N GLY A 77 -8.53 -19.72 -7.59
CA GLY A 77 -9.65 -20.07 -8.46
C GLY A 77 -10.81 -19.06 -8.44
N ILE A 78 -10.55 -17.82 -8.02
CA ILE A 78 -11.56 -16.74 -7.97
C ILE A 78 -11.82 -16.17 -9.36
N VAL A 79 -10.77 -16.09 -10.19
CA VAL A 79 -10.81 -15.58 -11.57
C VAL A 79 -10.19 -16.64 -12.50
N ALA A 80 -10.79 -16.81 -13.68
CA ALA A 80 -10.36 -17.75 -14.71
C ALA A 80 -9.05 -17.32 -15.39
#